data_AF-A0A948RGN0-F1
#
_entry.id   AF-A0A948RGN0-F1
#
_cell.length_a   1.000
_cell.length_b   1.000
_cell.length_c   1.000
_cell.angle_alpha   90.00
_cell.angle_beta   90.00
_cell.angle_gamma   90.00
#
_symmetry.space_group_name_H-M   'P 1'
#
loop_
_entity.id
_entity.type
_entity.pdbx_description
1 polymer ?
#
loop_
_entity_poly.entity_id
_entity_poly.type
_entity_poly.pdbx_seq_one_letter_code
_entity_poly.pdbx_strand_id
1 'polypeptide(L)'
;MLEIMNWIAALLALGTSIGLLLSRDWRWGLAILAAQYISMFWLVNSHWPASMAAVKLVTGWMVCAALGATLRGSTQPPTSGTAWPEGRLFRLLAAGLVALATFALAQRAATWLSIDLAVAWGSLLLVGMGLLHLGVTARPLRVILGLLTLLAGFEILYATVESSVLVAALLSIINLCLALAGAYLLDAPALEESA
;
A
#
# COMPACT_ATOMS: atom_id res chain seq x y z
N MET A 1 10.36 -22.60 -8.63
CA MET A 1 9.90 -21.49 -9.51
C MET A 1 8.95 -20.55 -8.79
N LEU A 2 7.92 -21.06 -8.07
CA LEU A 2 7.01 -20.22 -7.28
C LEU A 2 7.71 -19.43 -6.17
N GLU A 3 8.65 -20.03 -5.43
CA GLU A 3 9.42 -19.29 -4.40
C GLU A 3 10.20 -18.10 -4.96
N ILE A 4 10.85 -18.28 -6.12
CA ILE A 4 11.59 -17.18 -6.79
C ILE A 4 10.63 -16.04 -7.15
N MET A 5 9.43 -16.38 -7.62
CA MET A 5 8.40 -15.39 -7.94
C MET A 5 7.93 -14.63 -6.69
N ASN A 6 7.73 -15.33 -5.56
CA ASN A 6 7.35 -14.70 -4.29
C ASN A 6 8.43 -13.74 -3.79
N TRP A 7 9.70 -14.11 -3.89
CA TRP A 7 10.82 -13.22 -3.54
C TRP A 7 10.89 -11.98 -4.43
N ILE A 8 10.69 -12.14 -5.73
CA ILE A 8 10.62 -11.01 -6.67
C ILE A 8 9.47 -10.08 -6.29
N ALA A 9 8.28 -10.62 -5.98
CA ALA A 9 7.12 -9.83 -5.58
C ALA A 9 7.34 -9.13 -4.23
N ALA A 10 8.00 -9.77 -3.26
CA ALA A 10 8.34 -9.16 -1.97
C ALA A 10 9.36 -8.02 -2.13
N LEU A 11 10.38 -8.20 -2.98
CA LEU A 11 11.35 -7.15 -3.30
C LEU A 11 10.69 -6.00 -4.07
N LEU A 12 9.75 -6.30 -4.97
CA LEU A 12 8.95 -5.29 -5.65
C LEU A 12 8.10 -4.51 -4.64
N ALA A 13 7.45 -5.17 -3.68
CA ALA A 13 6.70 -4.53 -2.59
C ALA A 13 7.58 -3.62 -1.72
N LEU A 14 8.82 -4.03 -1.43
CA LEU A 14 9.80 -3.18 -0.76
C LEU A 14 10.16 -1.95 -1.61
N GLY A 15 10.44 -2.15 -2.90
CA GLY A 15 10.76 -1.07 -3.83
C GLY A 15 9.61 -0.06 -3.97
N THR A 16 8.37 -0.54 -4.09
CA THR A 16 7.20 0.34 -4.22
C THR A 16 6.89 1.07 -2.92
N SER A 17 7.00 0.42 -1.75
CA SER A 17 6.74 1.07 -0.46
C SER A 17 7.78 2.16 -0.14
N ILE A 18 9.07 1.90 -0.40
CA ILE A 18 10.11 2.93 -0.33
C ILE A 18 9.84 4.05 -1.36
N GLY A 19 9.47 3.67 -2.58
CA GLY A 19 9.11 4.61 -3.65
C GLY A 19 7.98 5.55 -3.23
N LEU A 20 6.92 5.02 -2.62
CA LEU A 20 5.80 5.81 -2.08
C LEU A 20 6.27 6.77 -0.98
N LEU A 21 7.15 6.32 -0.08
CA LEU A 21 7.70 7.12 1.02
C LEU A 21 8.49 8.33 0.49
N LEU A 22 9.27 8.12 -0.57
CA LEU A 22 10.13 9.13 -1.20
C LEU A 22 9.37 10.00 -2.22
N SER A 23 8.30 9.48 -2.81
CA SER A 23 7.51 10.20 -3.82
C SER A 23 6.96 11.49 -3.24
N ARG A 24 7.10 12.59 -4.00
CA ARG A 24 6.58 13.91 -3.62
C ARG A 24 5.38 14.30 -4.46
N ASP A 25 5.38 13.89 -5.72
CA ASP A 25 4.30 14.16 -6.67
C ASP A 25 3.23 13.08 -6.56
N TRP A 26 1.98 13.52 -6.56
CA TRP A 26 0.82 12.61 -6.47
C TRP A 26 0.74 11.64 -7.65
N ARG A 27 1.19 12.07 -8.85
CA ARG A 27 1.20 11.24 -10.07
C ARG A 27 2.07 10.01 -9.89
N TRP A 28 3.30 10.22 -9.40
CA TRP A 28 4.23 9.14 -9.09
C TRP A 28 3.73 8.32 -7.91
N GLY A 29 3.15 8.96 -6.89
CA GLY A 29 2.52 8.25 -5.78
C GLY A 29 1.47 7.22 -6.24
N LEU A 30 0.53 7.63 -7.10
CA LEU A 30 -0.50 6.72 -7.62
C LEU A 30 0.06 5.65 -8.56
N ALA A 31 1.03 5.99 -9.40
CA ALA A 31 1.68 5.02 -10.28
C ALA A 31 2.43 3.93 -9.49
N ILE A 32 3.13 4.34 -8.43
CA ILE A 32 3.84 3.40 -7.55
C ILE A 32 2.85 2.56 -6.74
N LEU A 33 1.73 3.15 -6.27
CA LEU A 33 0.67 2.39 -5.60
C LEU A 33 0.06 1.33 -6.54
N ALA A 34 -0.20 1.69 -7.80
CA ALA A 34 -0.68 0.74 -8.80
C ALA A 34 0.31 -0.41 -9.02
N ALA A 35 1.62 -0.11 -9.05
CA ALA A 35 2.67 -1.13 -9.08
C ALA A 35 2.73 -1.97 -7.80
N GLN A 36 2.41 -1.40 -6.63
CA GLN A 36 2.34 -2.15 -5.38
C GLN A 36 1.19 -3.16 -5.37
N TYR A 37 0.05 -2.83 -5.98
CA TYR A 37 -1.05 -3.78 -6.17
C TYR A 37 -0.70 -4.93 -7.13
N ILE A 38 0.23 -4.71 -8.06
CA ILE A 38 0.82 -5.79 -8.88
C ILE A 38 1.61 -6.74 -7.97
N SER A 39 2.50 -6.23 -7.10
CA SER A 39 3.21 -7.06 -6.12
C SER A 39 2.25 -7.87 -5.25
N MET A 40 1.19 -7.21 -4.76
CA MET A 40 0.14 -7.84 -3.96
C MET A 40 -0.58 -8.96 -4.71
N PHE A 41 -0.96 -8.73 -5.98
CA PHE A 41 -1.61 -9.73 -6.82
C PHE A 41 -0.79 -11.02 -6.87
N TRP A 42 0.52 -10.91 -7.11
CA TRP A 42 1.41 -12.06 -7.17
C TRP A 42 1.50 -12.81 -5.84
N LEU A 43 1.62 -12.10 -4.71
CA LEU A 43 1.72 -12.72 -3.39
C LEU A 43 0.41 -13.41 -2.96
N VAL A 44 -0.74 -12.82 -3.29
CA VAL A 44 -2.07 -13.41 -3.00
C VAL A 44 -2.38 -14.60 -3.90
N ASN A 45 -1.96 -14.56 -5.17
CA ASN A 45 -2.19 -15.64 -6.14
C ASN A 45 -1.52 -16.97 -5.76
N SER A 46 -0.59 -16.95 -4.79
CA SER A 46 0.02 -18.15 -4.23
C SER A 46 -0.91 -18.92 -3.28
N HIS A 47 -1.93 -18.27 -2.71
CA HIS A 47 -2.85 -18.87 -1.73
C HIS A 47 -4.31 -18.88 -2.20
N TRP A 48 -4.71 -17.90 -3.01
CA TRP A 48 -6.07 -17.79 -3.54
C TRP A 48 -6.15 -18.16 -5.03
N PRO A 49 -7.33 -18.58 -5.51
CA PRO A 49 -7.57 -18.73 -6.94
C PRO A 49 -7.32 -17.42 -7.70
N ALA A 50 -6.78 -17.54 -8.91
CA ALA A 50 -6.40 -16.40 -9.74
C ALA A 50 -7.55 -15.41 -9.99
N SER A 51 -8.80 -15.89 -10.04
CA SER A 51 -9.98 -15.04 -10.15
C SER A 51 -10.14 -14.10 -8.95
N MET A 52 -9.92 -14.57 -7.72
CA MET A 52 -10.02 -13.74 -6.52
C MET A 52 -8.85 -12.75 -6.43
N ALA A 53 -7.64 -13.19 -6.78
CA ALA A 53 -6.48 -12.30 -6.85
C ALA A 53 -6.69 -11.19 -7.89
N ALA A 54 -7.27 -11.51 -9.05
CA ALA A 54 -7.56 -10.54 -10.10
C ALA A 54 -8.53 -9.45 -9.63
N VAL A 55 -9.53 -9.79 -8.81
CA VAL A 55 -10.43 -8.80 -8.20
C VAL A 55 -9.63 -7.80 -7.37
N LYS A 56 -8.67 -8.24 -6.56
CA LYS A 56 -7.82 -7.34 -5.75
C LYS A 56 -7.01 -6.39 -6.61
N LEU A 57 -6.43 -6.88 -7.71
CA LEU A 57 -5.69 -6.04 -8.64
C LEU A 57 -6.58 -4.98 -9.28
N VAL A 58 -7.75 -5.38 -9.79
CA VAL A 58 -8.72 -4.46 -10.41
C VAL A 58 -9.18 -3.42 -9.40
N THR A 59 -9.51 -3.83 -8.17
CA THR A 59 -9.89 -2.91 -7.10
C THR A 59 -8.77 -1.92 -6.79
N GLY A 60 -7.53 -2.39 -6.66
CA GLY A 60 -6.38 -1.50 -6.42
C GLY A 60 -6.18 -0.45 -7.51
N TRP A 61 -6.39 -0.82 -8.77
CA TRP A 61 -6.33 0.13 -9.88
C TRP A 61 -7.54 1.08 -9.93
N MET A 62 -8.74 0.61 -9.58
CA MET A 62 -9.92 1.47 -9.42
C MET A 62 -9.71 2.51 -8.33
N VAL A 63 -9.10 2.12 -7.20
CA VAL A 63 -8.70 3.04 -6.12
C VAL A 63 -7.75 4.11 -6.65
N CYS A 64 -6.72 3.72 -7.40
CA CYS A 64 -5.78 4.66 -8.00
C CYS A 64 -6.47 5.61 -9.00
N ALA A 65 -7.40 5.09 -9.80
CA ALA A 65 -8.16 5.87 -10.76
C ALA A 65 -9.10 6.88 -10.08
N ALA A 66 -9.79 6.46 -9.00
CA ALA A 66 -10.68 7.32 -8.22
C ALA A 66 -9.90 8.48 -7.59
N LEU A 67 -8.82 8.19 -6.85
CA LEU A 67 -7.97 9.22 -6.25
C LEU A 67 -7.33 10.13 -7.32
N GLY A 68 -6.88 9.55 -8.43
CA GLY A 68 -6.29 10.30 -9.54
C GLY A 68 -7.28 11.18 -10.30
N ALA A 69 -8.56 10.82 -10.36
CA ALA A 69 -9.60 11.67 -10.93
C ALA A 69 -9.82 12.92 -10.07
N THR A 70 -9.93 12.75 -8.75
CA THR A 70 -10.07 13.86 -7.80
C THR A 70 -8.89 14.82 -7.85
N LEU A 71 -7.66 14.29 -7.80
CA LEU A 71 -6.43 15.11 -7.82
C LEU A 71 -6.19 15.84 -9.16
N ARG A 72 -6.80 15.40 -10.26
CA ARG A 72 -6.78 16.12 -11.53
C ARG A 72 -7.82 17.24 -11.58
N GLY A 73 -8.96 17.05 -10.90
CA GLY A 73 -10.04 18.02 -10.83
C GLY A 73 -9.77 19.15 -9.82
N SER A 74 -8.93 18.92 -8.81
CA SER A 74 -8.59 19.92 -7.80
C SER A 74 -7.82 21.10 -8.41
N THR A 75 -8.35 22.31 -8.28
CA THR A 75 -7.78 23.56 -8.79
C THR A 75 -6.62 24.09 -7.94
N GLN A 76 -6.56 23.69 -6.66
CA GLN A 76 -5.40 23.94 -5.81
C GLN A 76 -4.31 22.89 -6.09
N PRO A 77 -3.10 23.29 -6.53
CA PRO A 77 -1.99 22.36 -6.63
C PRO A 77 -1.70 21.80 -5.23
N PRO A 78 -1.57 20.48 -5.05
CA PRO A 78 -1.26 19.89 -3.76
C PRO A 78 0.02 20.54 -3.26
N THR A 79 -0.07 21.29 -2.17
CA THR A 79 1.00 22.18 -1.67
C THR A 79 2.34 21.47 -1.72
N SER A 80 3.14 21.83 -2.74
CA SER A 80 4.48 21.31 -2.96
C SER A 80 5.45 21.97 -1.98
N GLY A 81 5.07 22.06 -0.70
CA GLY A 81 5.81 22.73 0.36
C GLY A 81 7.26 22.25 0.38
N THR A 82 8.16 23.20 0.22
CA THR A 82 9.64 23.19 0.15
C THR A 82 10.31 22.62 1.39
N ALA A 83 9.85 21.47 1.90
CA ALA A 83 10.59 20.72 2.91
C ALA A 83 11.86 20.15 2.26
N TRP A 84 13.00 20.58 2.81
CA TRP A 84 14.37 20.27 2.41
C TRP A 84 14.69 18.76 2.32
N PRO A 85 15.76 18.38 1.59
CA PRO A 85 16.20 17.00 1.38
C PRO A 85 16.64 16.23 2.65
N GLU A 86 16.84 16.90 3.78
CA GLU A 86 17.41 16.32 5.01
C GLU A 86 16.55 15.20 5.63
N GLY A 87 15.24 15.23 5.43
CA GLY A 87 14.34 14.18 5.93
C GLY A 87 14.34 12.88 5.10
N ARG A 88 15.06 12.79 3.97
CA ARG A 88 15.11 11.58 3.13
C ARG A 88 15.96 10.48 3.75
N LEU A 89 17.13 10.83 4.28
CA LEU A 89 18.04 9.86 4.91
C LEU A 89 17.41 9.26 6.16
N PHE A 90 16.79 10.08 7.01
CA PHE A 90 16.01 9.60 8.16
C PHE A 90 14.91 8.61 7.74
N ARG A 91 14.16 8.96 6.69
CA ARG A 91 13.10 8.10 6.15
C ARG A 91 13.62 6.78 5.58
N LEU A 92 14.75 6.80 4.88
CA LEU A 92 15.39 5.59 4.36
C LEU A 92 15.94 4.70 5.48
N LEU A 93 16.56 5.31 6.50
CA LEU A 93 17.02 4.58 7.69
C LEU A 93 15.84 3.96 8.44
N ALA A 94 14.75 4.70 8.63
CA ALA A 94 13.53 4.19 9.25
C ALA A 94 12.91 3.06 8.43
N ALA A 95 12.84 3.19 7.10
CA ALA A 95 12.37 2.12 6.21
C ALA A 95 13.27 0.88 6.29
N GLY A 96 14.59 1.06 6.34
CA GLY A 96 15.55 -0.02 6.55
C GLY A 96 15.35 -0.73 7.90
N LEU A 97 15.14 0.03 8.97
CA LEU A 97 14.86 -0.52 10.30
C LEU A 97 13.53 -1.29 10.33
N VAL A 98 12.49 -0.77 9.68
CA VAL A 98 11.20 -1.45 9.51
C VAL A 98 11.37 -2.72 8.67
N ALA A 99 12.13 -2.69 7.58
CA ALA A 99 12.40 -3.87 6.76
C ALA A 99 13.14 -4.97 7.55
N LEU A 100 14.13 -4.60 8.37
CA LEU A 100 14.85 -5.52 9.26
C LEU A 100 13.95 -6.07 10.35
N ALA A 101 13.17 -5.21 11.01
CA ALA A 101 12.25 -5.61 12.06
C ALA A 101 11.18 -6.58 11.51
N THR A 102 10.56 -6.23 10.38
CA THR A 102 9.57 -7.08 9.72
C THR A 102 10.17 -8.37 9.21
N PHE A 103 11.43 -8.39 8.76
CA PHE A 103 12.13 -9.63 8.41
C PHE A 103 12.30 -10.56 9.62
N ALA A 104 12.74 -10.01 10.75
CA ALA A 104 12.87 -10.78 11.99
C ALA A 104 11.52 -11.34 12.47
N LEU A 105 10.45 -10.54 12.40
CA LEU A 105 9.10 -11.02 12.71
C LEU A 105 8.60 -12.05 11.70
N ALA A 106 8.90 -11.89 10.41
CA ALA A 106 8.47 -12.79 9.35
C ALA A 106 9.07 -14.19 9.51
N GLN A 107 10.32 -14.32 9.98
CA GLN A 107 10.90 -15.63 10.32
C GLN A 107 10.03 -16.37 11.36
N ARG A 108 9.51 -15.65 12.35
CA ARG A 108 8.66 -16.24 13.38
C ARG A 108 7.24 -16.48 12.89
N ALA A 109 6.68 -15.56 12.11
CA ALA A 109 5.35 -15.72 11.53
C ALA A 109 5.30 -16.88 10.52
N ALA A 110 6.34 -17.03 9.68
CA ALA A 110 6.44 -18.10 8.70
C ALA A 110 6.44 -19.49 9.35
N THR A 111 7.11 -19.65 10.49
CA THR A 111 7.10 -20.92 11.23
C THR A 111 5.76 -21.20 11.90
N TRP A 112 5.10 -20.16 12.46
CA TRP A 112 3.79 -20.32 13.09
C TRP A 112 2.66 -20.60 12.11
N LEU A 113 2.65 -19.91 10.96
CA LEU A 113 1.62 -20.06 9.94
C LEU A 113 1.96 -21.16 8.91
N SER A 114 3.18 -21.73 8.95
CA SER A 114 3.67 -22.71 7.97
C SER A 114 3.58 -22.20 6.51
N ILE A 115 3.94 -20.94 6.30
CA ILE A 115 3.87 -20.25 4.99
C ILE A 115 5.27 -19.91 4.47
N ASP A 116 5.34 -19.61 3.18
CA ASP A 116 6.55 -19.10 2.54
C ASP A 116 7.02 -17.81 3.21
N LEU A 117 8.32 -17.77 3.55
CA LEU A 117 8.96 -16.63 4.19
C LEU A 117 8.82 -15.33 3.37
N ALA A 118 8.87 -15.41 2.04
CA ALA A 118 8.72 -14.24 1.18
C ALA A 118 7.32 -13.63 1.28
N VAL A 119 6.28 -14.46 1.42
CA VAL A 119 4.90 -14.00 1.61
C VAL A 119 4.73 -13.41 3.00
N ALA A 120 5.23 -14.08 4.04
CA ALA A 120 5.24 -13.58 5.41
C ALA A 120 5.96 -12.22 5.52
N TRP A 121 7.13 -12.11 4.88
CA TRP A 121 7.92 -10.88 4.91
C TRP A 121 7.28 -9.77 4.10
N GLY A 122 6.89 -10.01 2.84
CA GLY A 122 6.28 -9.00 1.99
C GLY A 122 5.02 -8.40 2.61
N SER A 123 4.19 -9.24 3.24
CA SER A 123 2.97 -8.79 3.90
C SER A 123 3.23 -7.99 5.17
N LEU A 124 4.09 -8.46 6.09
CA LEU A 124 4.49 -7.69 7.28
C LEU A 124 5.23 -6.40 6.91
N LEU A 125 6.00 -6.43 5.84
CA LEU A 125 6.75 -5.28 5.35
C LEU A 125 5.81 -4.19 4.87
N LEU A 126 4.77 -4.53 4.08
CA LEU A 126 3.76 -3.57 3.67
C LEU A 126 2.96 -3.02 4.87
N VAL A 127 2.62 -3.85 5.85
CA VAL A 127 2.00 -3.38 7.10
C VAL A 127 2.92 -2.38 7.83
N GLY A 128 4.18 -2.75 8.05
CA GLY A 128 5.16 -1.90 8.73
C GLY A 128 5.45 -0.59 8.00
N MET A 129 5.58 -0.65 6.67
CA MET A 129 5.79 0.53 5.84
C MET A 129 4.56 1.43 5.78
N GLY A 130 3.35 0.84 5.75
CA GLY A 130 2.10 1.58 5.86
C GLY A 130 1.97 2.32 7.20
N LEU A 131 2.36 1.67 8.31
CA LEU A 131 2.42 2.33 9.63
C LEU A 131 3.48 3.44 9.66
N LEU A 132 4.67 3.21 9.08
CA LEU A 132 5.72 4.22 8.99
C LEU A 132 5.23 5.44 8.18
N HIS A 133 4.50 5.21 7.09
CA HIS A 133 3.85 6.28 6.33
C HIS A 133 2.96 7.14 7.21
N LEU A 134 2.08 6.51 7.98
CA LEU A 134 1.14 7.21 8.87
C LEU A 134 1.84 7.94 10.02
N GLY A 135 2.96 7.41 10.52
CA GLY A 135 3.73 8.03 11.60
C GLY A 135 4.55 9.25 11.18
N VAL A 136 4.88 9.41 9.91
CA VAL A 136 5.81 10.45 9.43
C VAL A 136 5.10 11.66 8.81
N THR A 137 3.81 11.58 8.48
CA THR A 137 3.11 12.66 7.77
C THR A 137 1.62 12.74 8.07
N ALA A 138 1.11 13.96 8.18
CA ALA A 138 -0.32 14.26 8.35
C ALA A 138 -1.01 14.72 7.06
N ARG A 139 -0.33 14.64 5.89
CA ARG A 139 -0.93 15.10 4.63
C ARG A 139 -2.01 14.10 4.17
N PRO A 140 -3.24 14.55 3.81
CA PRO A 140 -4.35 13.65 3.51
C PRO A 140 -4.01 12.57 2.48
N LEU A 141 -3.41 12.95 1.34
CA LEU A 141 -3.01 11.98 0.30
C LEU A 141 -2.08 10.90 0.84
N ARG A 142 -1.07 11.29 1.63
CA ARG A 142 -0.07 10.33 2.14
C ARG A 142 -0.66 9.42 3.21
N VAL A 143 -1.61 9.93 4.00
CA VAL A 143 -2.37 9.11 4.96
C VAL A 143 -3.18 8.05 4.22
N ILE A 144 -3.90 8.42 3.16
CA ILE A 144 -4.66 7.46 2.34
C ILE A 144 -3.73 6.41 1.72
N LEU A 145 -2.62 6.82 1.11
CA LEU A 145 -1.63 5.90 0.54
C LEU A 145 -1.02 4.95 1.59
N GLY A 146 -0.76 5.46 2.80
CA GLY A 146 -0.27 4.68 3.92
C GLY A 146 -1.28 3.64 4.43
N LEU A 147 -2.55 4.03 4.56
CA LEU A 147 -3.64 3.13 4.94
C LEU A 147 -3.86 2.03 3.88
N LEU A 148 -3.87 2.39 2.59
CA LEU A 148 -4.00 1.42 1.50
C LEU A 148 -2.80 0.44 1.46
N THR A 149 -1.60 0.93 1.73
CA THR A 149 -0.38 0.11 1.83
C THR A 149 -0.45 -0.86 3.01
N LEU A 150 -0.89 -0.36 4.17
CA LEU A 150 -1.11 -1.18 5.35
C LEU A 150 -2.15 -2.27 5.08
N LEU A 151 -3.28 -1.88 4.49
CA LEU A 151 -4.36 -2.81 4.19
C LEU A 151 -3.92 -3.86 3.17
N ALA A 152 -3.15 -3.49 2.15
CA ALA A 152 -2.57 -4.44 1.20
C ALA A 152 -1.70 -5.50 1.90
N GLY A 153 -0.85 -5.09 2.85
CA GLY A 153 -0.06 -6.02 3.66
C GLY A 153 -0.92 -6.96 4.50
N PHE A 154 -1.94 -6.41 5.18
CA PHE A 154 -2.90 -7.20 5.95
C PHE A 154 -3.65 -8.22 5.07
N GLU A 155 -4.08 -7.81 3.88
CA GLU A 155 -4.82 -8.69 2.97
C GLU A 155 -3.98 -9.86 2.46
N ILE A 156 -2.68 -9.64 2.21
CA ILE A 156 -1.77 -10.73 1.84
C ILE A 156 -1.63 -11.73 2.99
N LEU A 157 -1.47 -11.26 4.24
CA LEU A 157 -1.47 -12.14 5.41
C LEU A 157 -2.79 -12.90 5.55
N TYR A 158 -3.91 -12.19 5.43
CA TYR A 158 -5.22 -12.79 5.60
C TYR A 158 -5.50 -13.87 4.55
N ALA A 159 -5.01 -13.68 3.33
CA ALA A 159 -5.12 -14.65 2.26
C ALA A 159 -4.46 -16.00 2.59
N THR A 160 -3.46 -16.02 3.48
CA THR A 160 -2.83 -17.28 3.93
C THR A 160 -3.64 -18.00 5.00
N VAL A 161 -4.55 -17.30 5.68
CA VAL A 161 -5.34 -17.84 6.79
C VAL A 161 -6.67 -18.38 6.27
N GLU A 162 -7.34 -17.63 5.40
CA GLU A 162 -8.69 -17.96 4.94
C GLU A 162 -8.87 -17.68 3.45
N SER A 163 -9.51 -18.61 2.72
CA SER A 163 -9.79 -18.51 1.28
C SER A 163 -11.28 -18.27 1.02
N SER A 164 -11.81 -17.17 1.59
CA SER A 164 -13.22 -16.81 1.47
C SER A 164 -13.46 -15.70 0.43
N VAL A 165 -14.28 -16.00 -0.59
CA VAL A 165 -14.74 -15.03 -1.60
C VAL A 165 -15.43 -13.83 -0.94
N LEU A 166 -16.26 -14.09 0.08
CA LEU A 166 -17.03 -13.06 0.75
C LEU A 166 -16.11 -12.03 1.42
N VAL A 167 -15.09 -12.52 2.13
CA VAL A 167 -14.12 -11.65 2.81
C VAL A 167 -13.24 -10.92 1.80
N ALA A 168 -12.83 -11.59 0.72
CA ALA A 168 -12.10 -10.96 -0.38
C ALA A 168 -12.90 -9.79 -1.00
N ALA A 169 -14.20 -9.98 -1.23
CA ALA A 169 -15.10 -8.94 -1.73
C ALA A 169 -15.28 -7.80 -0.72
N LEU A 170 -15.51 -8.11 0.56
CA LEU A 170 -15.67 -7.11 1.61
C LEU A 170 -14.43 -6.23 1.77
N LEU A 171 -13.24 -6.83 1.79
CA LEU A 171 -11.98 -6.10 1.84
C LEU A 171 -11.78 -5.21 0.60
N SER A 172 -12.25 -5.66 -0.56
CA SER A 172 -12.23 -4.85 -1.78
C SER A 172 -13.15 -3.63 -1.66
N ILE A 173 -14.33 -3.79 -1.07
CA ILE A 173 -15.24 -2.68 -0.76
C ILE A 173 -14.58 -1.71 0.23
N ILE A 174 -13.90 -2.21 1.26
CA ILE A 174 -13.18 -1.36 2.24
C ILE A 174 -12.13 -0.49 1.54
N ASN A 175 -11.35 -1.05 0.61
CA ASN A 175 -10.38 -0.27 -0.17
C ASN A 175 -11.05 0.83 -1.00
N LEU A 176 -12.17 0.53 -1.66
CA LEU A 176 -12.92 1.51 -2.45
C LEU A 176 -13.52 2.61 -1.56
N CYS A 177 -14.11 2.24 -0.42
CA CYS A 177 -14.62 3.20 0.56
C CYS A 177 -13.50 4.09 1.10
N LEU A 178 -12.32 3.52 1.38
CA LEU A 178 -11.16 4.29 1.81
C LEU A 178 -10.68 5.26 0.72
N ALA A 179 -10.69 4.84 -0.55
CA ALA A 179 -10.35 5.70 -1.67
C ALA A 179 -11.36 6.83 -1.85
N LEU A 180 -12.66 6.56 -1.69
CA LEU A 180 -13.72 7.56 -1.77
C LEU A 180 -13.67 8.55 -0.59
N ALA A 181 -13.48 8.06 0.63
CA ALA A 181 -13.24 8.90 1.80
C ALA A 181 -11.99 9.76 1.59
N GLY A 182 -10.95 9.17 0.99
CA GLY A 182 -9.74 9.88 0.63
C GLY A 182 -9.96 10.96 -0.41
N ALA A 183 -10.72 10.68 -1.47
CA ALA A 183 -11.12 11.66 -2.47
C ALA A 183 -11.88 12.83 -1.83
N TYR A 184 -12.83 12.55 -0.95
CA TYR A 184 -13.56 13.60 -0.22
C TYR A 184 -12.63 14.47 0.64
N LEU A 185 -11.72 13.86 1.42
CA LEU A 185 -10.77 14.59 2.27
C LEU A 185 -9.77 15.44 1.47
N LEU A 186 -9.49 15.07 0.22
CA LEU A 186 -8.63 15.84 -0.66
C LEU A 186 -9.33 17.08 -1.24
N ASP A 187 -10.65 17.06 -1.35
CA ASP A 187 -11.46 18.14 -1.93
C ASP A 187 -12.07 19.07 -0.86
N ALA A 188 -12.21 18.58 0.38
CA ALA A 188 -12.80 19.32 1.51
C ALA A 188 -12.21 20.74 1.72
N PRO A 189 -10.89 20.98 1.64
CA PRO A 189 -10.33 22.32 1.80
C PRO A 189 -10.83 23.34 0.76
N ALA A 190 -11.16 22.89 -0.45
CA ALA A 190 -11.67 23.76 -1.51
C ALA A 190 -13.16 24.11 -1.32
N LEU A 191 -13.93 23.20 -0.73
CA LEU A 191 -15.35 23.42 -0.42
C LEU A 191 -15.53 24.47 0.68
N GLU A 192 -14.66 24.46 1.69
CA GLU A 192 -14.66 25.45 2.79
C GLU A 192 -14.36 26.88 2.30
N GLU A 193 -13.55 27.06 1.26
CA GLU A 193 -13.19 28.38 0.71
C GLU A 193 -14.32 28.98 -0.17
N SER A 194 -15.28 28.16 -0.60
CA SER A 194 -16.40 28.56 -1.47
C SER A 194 -17.73 28.80 -0.74
N ALA A 195 -17.78 28.56 0.58
CA ALA A 195 -18.95 28.72 1.45
C ALA A 195 -18.87 30.01 2.27
#